data_AF-A0A0R2R6I9-F1
#
_entry.id   AF-A0A0R2R6I9-F1
#
_cell.length_a   1.000
_cell.length_b   1.000
_cell.length_c   1.000
_cell.angle_alpha   90.00
_cell.angle_beta   90.00
_cell.angle_gamma   90.00
#
_symmetry.space_group_name_H-M   'P 1'
#
loop_
_entity.id
_entity.type
_entity.pdbx_description
1 polymer ?
#
loop_
_entity_poly.entity_id
_entity_poly.type
_entity_poly.pdbx_seq_one_letter_code
_entity_poly.pdbx_strand_id
1 'polypeptide(L)'
;MKLSSLKGKLVLIDFWASWCGPCRRENPNIVDAYKKYTKTTFKNGKGFEVFSLSLDSKQDAWVKAINDDQLFWQYHVSDLGGWQSEGSNRYGIRSIPSNVLIDGKGIIIARDLKGQDLHQFLERSKK
;
A
#
# COMPACT_ATOMS: atom_id res chain seq x y z
N MET A 1 -8.13 -10.82 3.84
CA MET A 1 -8.94 -9.62 3.49
C MET A 1 -9.04 -9.49 1.98
N LYS A 2 -10.08 -8.84 1.44
CA LYS A 2 -10.29 -8.72 -0.02
C LYS A 2 -10.17 -7.25 -0.45
N LEU A 3 -9.41 -6.98 -1.52
CA LEU A 3 -9.27 -5.62 -2.07
C LEU A 3 -10.63 -5.00 -2.48
N SER A 4 -11.58 -5.84 -2.92
CA SER A 4 -12.92 -5.40 -3.33
C SER A 4 -13.74 -4.76 -2.21
N SER A 5 -13.42 -4.97 -0.93
CA SER A 5 -14.10 -4.28 0.18
C SER A 5 -13.76 -2.79 0.24
N LEU A 6 -12.75 -2.34 -0.51
CA LEU A 6 -12.31 -0.95 -0.57
C LEU A 6 -12.87 -0.18 -1.78
N LYS A 7 -13.78 -0.78 -2.53
CA LYS A 7 -14.43 -0.14 -3.68
C LYS A 7 -15.02 1.21 -3.26
N GLY A 8 -14.76 2.24 -4.06
CA GLY A 8 -15.17 3.62 -3.80
C GLY A 8 -14.14 4.50 -3.09
N LYS A 9 -13.06 3.93 -2.52
CA LYS A 9 -11.92 4.70 -1.98
C LYS A 9 -10.77 4.80 -2.99
N LEU A 10 -9.87 5.75 -2.79
CA LEU A 10 -8.51 5.61 -3.35
C LEU A 10 -7.74 4.60 -2.51
N VAL A 11 -7.06 3.66 -3.14
CA VAL A 11 -6.31 2.61 -2.45
C VAL A 11 -4.89 2.55 -2.96
N LEU A 12 -3.92 2.76 -2.07
CA LEU A 12 -2.52 2.48 -2.35
C LEU A 12 -2.24 1.02 -2.05
N ILE A 13 -2.01 0.22 -3.07
CA ILE A 13 -1.56 -1.16 -2.95
C ILE A 13 -0.05 -1.14 -2.82
N ASP A 14 0.45 -1.47 -1.63
CA ASP A 14 1.86 -1.41 -1.29
C ASP A 14 2.48 -2.81 -1.25
N PHE A 15 3.56 -3.03 -2.01
CA PHE A 15 4.27 -4.30 -2.09
C PHE A 15 5.61 -4.17 -1.36
N TRP A 16 5.74 -4.91 -0.27
CA TRP A 16 6.86 -4.76 0.66
C TRP A 16 7.23 -6.10 1.32
N ALA A 17 8.24 -6.09 2.18
CA ALA A 17 8.58 -7.22 3.05
C ALA A 17 9.37 -6.75 4.28
N SER A 18 9.33 -7.52 5.38
CA SER A 18 10.03 -7.20 6.63
C SER A 18 11.55 -7.04 6.45
N TRP A 19 12.13 -7.81 5.54
CA TRP A 19 13.55 -7.84 5.19
C TRP A 19 13.95 -6.77 4.15
N CYS A 20 13.00 -6.05 3.57
CA CYS A 20 13.26 -5.01 2.58
C CYS A 20 13.62 -3.68 3.26
N GLY A 21 14.91 -3.44 3.48
CA GLY A 21 15.39 -2.19 4.11
C GLY A 21 14.85 -0.89 3.48
N PRO A 22 14.83 -0.72 2.14
CA PRO A 22 14.22 0.45 1.52
C PRO A 22 12.72 0.58 1.75
N CYS A 23 11.98 -0.53 1.80
CA CYS A 23 10.55 -0.51 2.12
C CYS A 23 10.30 0.01 3.54
N ARG A 24 11.07 -0.51 4.52
CA ARG A 24 11.00 -0.06 5.92
C ARG A 24 11.28 1.44 6.08
N ARG A 25 12.13 2.01 5.22
CA ARG A 25 12.38 3.47 5.19
C ARG A 25 11.24 4.28 4.58
N GLU A 26 10.46 3.69 3.69
CA GLU A 26 9.28 4.34 3.07
C GLU A 26 8.02 4.22 3.94
N ASN A 27 7.94 3.21 4.80
CA ASN A 27 6.80 2.98 5.69
C ASN A 27 6.37 4.21 6.52
N PRO A 28 7.27 5.00 7.14
CA PRO A 28 6.91 6.25 7.80
C PRO A 28 6.21 7.27 6.89
N ASN A 29 6.59 7.34 5.61
CA ASN A 29 5.96 8.22 4.62
C ASN A 29 4.53 7.73 4.29
N ILE A 30 4.35 6.42 4.10
CA ILE A 30 3.03 5.81 3.89
C ILE A 30 2.13 6.02 5.12
N VAL A 31 2.68 5.89 6.32
CA VAL A 31 2.00 6.17 7.59
C VAL A 31 1.51 7.62 7.65
N ASP A 32 2.35 8.60 7.29
CA ASP A 32 1.96 10.01 7.25
C ASP A 32 0.85 10.27 6.22
N ALA A 33 1.01 9.72 5.00
CA ALA A 33 -0.02 9.80 3.96
C ALA A 33 -1.35 9.21 4.45
N TYR A 34 -1.32 8.04 5.09
CA TYR A 34 -2.52 7.41 5.61
C TYR A 34 -3.21 8.28 6.67
N LYS A 35 -2.45 8.81 7.66
CA LYS A 35 -2.99 9.74 8.67
C LYS A 35 -3.64 10.96 8.04
N LYS A 36 -2.97 11.57 7.07
CA LYS A 36 -3.39 12.83 6.46
C LYS A 36 -4.62 12.68 5.56
N TYR A 37 -4.69 11.58 4.81
CA TYR A 37 -5.62 11.47 3.68
C TYR A 37 -6.79 10.52 3.91
N THR A 38 -6.83 9.74 5.00
CA THR A 38 -7.85 8.67 5.18
C THR A 38 -9.29 9.16 5.02
N LYS A 39 -9.60 10.40 5.46
CA LYS A 39 -10.94 11.02 5.37
C LYS A 39 -11.09 12.02 4.22
N THR A 40 -10.07 12.19 3.38
CA THR A 40 -10.09 13.15 2.27
C THR A 40 -11.01 12.69 1.15
N THR A 41 -11.78 13.60 0.57
CA THR A 41 -12.53 13.31 -0.66
C THR A 41 -11.70 13.67 -1.87
N PHE A 42 -11.55 12.72 -2.79
CA PHE A 42 -10.82 12.87 -4.04
C PHE A 42 -11.79 12.93 -5.21
N LYS A 43 -11.29 13.36 -6.37
CA LYS A 43 -12.07 13.40 -7.62
C LYS A 43 -12.65 12.03 -7.97
N ASN A 44 -11.88 10.97 -7.76
CA ASN A 44 -12.23 9.59 -8.14
C ASN A 44 -12.41 8.63 -6.96
N GLY A 45 -12.63 9.13 -5.74
CA GLY A 45 -12.83 8.28 -4.57
C GLY A 45 -13.13 9.05 -3.29
N LYS A 46 -13.76 8.40 -2.31
CA LYS A 46 -14.07 8.97 -1.00
C LYS A 46 -13.21 8.30 0.06
N GLY A 47 -12.22 9.02 0.58
CA GLY A 47 -11.23 8.50 1.51
C GLY A 47 -10.02 7.89 0.80
N PHE A 48 -9.01 7.62 1.62
CA PHE A 48 -7.76 6.97 1.23
C PHE A 48 -7.53 5.74 2.11
N GLU A 49 -7.06 4.66 1.52
CA GLU A 49 -6.71 3.43 2.21
C GLU A 49 -5.37 2.89 1.72
N VAL A 50 -4.67 2.15 2.57
CA VAL A 50 -3.48 1.40 2.19
C VAL A 50 -3.80 -0.09 2.27
N PHE A 51 -3.48 -0.82 1.20
CA PHE A 51 -3.59 -2.27 1.13
C PHE A 51 -2.17 -2.83 0.97
N SER A 52 -1.59 -3.32 2.06
CA SER A 52 -0.22 -3.80 2.08
C SER A 52 -0.16 -5.30 1.81
N LEU A 53 0.53 -5.68 0.73
CA LEU A 53 0.85 -7.04 0.38
C LEU A 53 2.32 -7.32 0.73
N SER A 54 2.54 -8.23 1.68
CA SER A 54 3.88 -8.63 2.09
C SER A 54 4.39 -9.86 1.32
N LEU A 55 5.62 -9.78 0.85
CA LEU A 55 6.44 -10.86 0.29
C LEU A 55 7.34 -11.51 1.36
N ASP A 56 6.93 -11.49 2.63
CA ASP A 56 7.55 -12.31 3.66
C ASP A 56 7.21 -13.79 3.43
N SER A 57 8.07 -14.68 3.94
CA SER A 57 7.80 -16.13 4.03
C SER A 57 7.68 -16.62 5.47
N LYS A 58 7.83 -15.71 6.44
CA LYS A 58 7.70 -15.99 7.88
C LYS A 58 6.71 -15.02 8.50
N GLN A 59 5.61 -15.55 9.02
CA GLN A 59 4.55 -14.76 9.62
C GLN A 59 5.04 -13.90 10.80
N ASP A 60 5.87 -14.45 11.69
CA ASP A 60 6.34 -13.72 12.86
C ASP A 60 7.19 -12.49 12.49
N ALA A 61 8.06 -12.62 11.48
CA ALA A 61 8.87 -11.51 11.00
C ALA A 61 7.99 -10.40 10.38
N TRP A 62 6.98 -10.82 9.61
CA TRP A 62 6.01 -9.90 9.01
C TRP A 62 5.19 -9.15 10.06
N VAL A 63 4.59 -9.86 11.01
CA VAL A 63 3.79 -9.28 12.09
C VAL A 63 4.65 -8.37 12.97
N LYS A 64 5.87 -8.78 13.31
CA LYS A 64 6.80 -7.93 14.05
C LYS A 64 7.09 -6.62 13.29
N ALA A 65 7.37 -6.69 11.99
CA ALA A 65 7.66 -5.51 11.18
C ALA A 65 6.47 -4.56 11.06
N ILE A 66 5.23 -5.07 10.94
CA ILE A 66 4.01 -4.25 10.98
C ILE A 66 3.96 -3.42 12.26
N ASN A 67 4.24 -4.04 13.40
CA ASN A 67 4.21 -3.38 14.71
C ASN A 67 5.36 -2.39 14.88
N ASP A 68 6.58 -2.78 14.53
CA ASP A 68 7.77 -1.93 14.62
C ASP A 68 7.61 -0.64 13.79
N ASP A 69 7.03 -0.75 12.60
CA ASP A 69 6.85 0.39 11.68
C ASP A 69 5.52 1.12 11.88
N GLN A 70 4.71 0.69 12.86
CA GLN A 70 3.43 1.30 13.19
C GLN A 70 2.45 1.35 12.00
N LEU A 71 2.38 0.26 11.21
CA LEU A 71 1.47 0.19 10.06
C LEU A 71 0.04 -0.11 10.55
N PHE A 72 -0.65 0.90 11.05
CA PHE A 72 -1.89 0.74 11.81
C PHE A 72 -3.17 0.61 10.97
N TRP A 73 -3.09 0.57 9.64
CA TRP A 73 -4.25 0.25 8.80
C TRP A 73 -4.62 -1.23 8.89
N GLN A 74 -5.86 -1.56 8.53
CA GLN A 74 -6.39 -2.91 8.71
C GLN A 74 -5.89 -3.89 7.63
N TYR A 75 -5.64 -3.40 6.42
CA TYR A 75 -5.47 -4.23 5.23
C TYR A 75 -4.03 -4.70 5.00
N HIS A 76 -3.58 -5.61 5.87
CA HIS A 76 -2.31 -6.33 5.74
C HIS A 76 -2.53 -7.77 5.25
N VAL A 77 -2.00 -8.14 4.10
CA VAL A 77 -2.10 -9.50 3.56
C VAL A 77 -0.75 -10.07 3.16
N SER A 78 -0.62 -11.39 3.29
CA SER A 78 0.49 -12.15 2.75
C SER A 78 0.00 -13.58 2.53
N ASP A 79 0.41 -14.20 1.42
CA ASP A 79 0.26 -15.64 1.19
C ASP A 79 1.50 -16.43 1.66
N LEU A 80 2.48 -15.74 2.27
CA LEU A 80 3.78 -16.25 2.67
C LEU A 80 4.60 -16.88 1.54
N GLY A 81 4.22 -16.65 0.28
CA GLY A 81 4.88 -17.19 -0.91
C GLY A 81 6.13 -16.43 -1.33
N GLY A 82 6.48 -15.34 -0.63
CA GLY A 82 7.58 -14.47 -0.99
C GLY A 82 7.46 -13.94 -2.42
N TRP A 83 8.52 -14.11 -3.22
CA TRP A 83 8.51 -13.74 -4.64
C TRP A 83 7.55 -14.57 -5.51
N GLN A 84 7.05 -15.70 -5.02
CA GLN A 84 6.03 -16.49 -5.70
C GLN A 84 4.61 -16.07 -5.34
N SER A 85 4.45 -15.00 -4.54
CA SER A 85 3.13 -14.52 -4.13
C SER A 85 2.22 -14.27 -5.33
N GLU A 86 1.02 -14.84 -5.28
CA GLU A 86 0.04 -14.73 -6.34
C GLU A 86 -0.38 -13.27 -6.55
N GLY A 87 -0.57 -12.54 -5.46
CA GLY A 87 -0.94 -11.13 -5.52
C GLY A 87 0.18 -10.25 -6.09
N SER A 88 1.44 -10.49 -5.72
CA SER A 88 2.59 -9.81 -6.34
C SER A 88 2.66 -10.08 -7.86
N ASN A 89 2.49 -11.34 -8.26
CA ASN A 89 2.54 -11.77 -9.66
C ASN A 89 1.42 -11.17 -10.51
N ARG A 90 0.19 -11.10 -9.97
CA ARG A 90 -0.97 -10.49 -10.66
C ARG A 90 -0.74 -9.02 -11.04
N TYR A 91 0.07 -8.29 -10.28
CA TYR A 91 0.42 -6.89 -10.57
C TYR A 91 1.74 -6.72 -11.33
N GLY A 92 2.41 -7.83 -11.67
CA GLY A 92 3.69 -7.85 -12.39
C GLY A 92 4.86 -7.32 -11.57
N ILE A 93 4.80 -7.42 -10.24
CA ILE A 93 5.81 -6.88 -9.34
C ILE A 93 7.05 -7.78 -9.34
N ARG A 94 8.19 -7.22 -9.75
CA ARG A 94 9.50 -7.92 -9.85
C ARG A 94 10.56 -7.36 -8.92
N SER A 95 10.26 -6.26 -8.23
CA SER A 95 11.14 -5.57 -7.30
C SER A 95 10.29 -4.89 -6.22
N ILE A 96 10.87 -4.73 -5.04
CA ILE A 96 10.28 -3.95 -3.94
C ILE A 96 11.30 -2.93 -3.43
N PRO A 97 10.88 -1.76 -2.92
CA PRO A 97 9.50 -1.30 -2.77
C PRO A 97 8.86 -0.92 -4.11
N SER A 98 7.60 -1.34 -4.28
CA SER A 98 6.73 -0.94 -5.38
C SER A 98 5.31 -0.73 -4.87
N ASN A 99 4.57 0.17 -5.52
CA ASN A 99 3.17 0.37 -5.19
C ASN A 99 2.34 0.71 -6.42
N VAL A 100 1.03 0.52 -6.29
CA VAL A 100 0.04 0.82 -7.30
C VAL A 100 -1.10 1.58 -6.63
N LEU A 101 -1.41 2.78 -7.14
CA LEU A 101 -2.57 3.53 -6.67
C LEU A 101 -3.75 3.24 -7.59
N ILE A 102 -4.85 2.78 -7.00
CA ILE A 102 -6.13 2.59 -7.70
C ILE A 102 -7.18 3.58 -7.22
N ASP A 103 -8.10 3.94 -8.12
CA ASP A 103 -9.24 4.79 -7.81
C ASP A 103 -10.44 4.00 -7.26
N GLY A 104 -11.54 4.70 -6.95
CA GLY A 104 -12.75 4.09 -6.41
C GLY A 104 -13.46 3.13 -7.37
N LYS A 105 -13.11 3.11 -8.66
CA LYS A 105 -13.59 2.15 -9.64
C LYS A 105 -12.65 0.94 -9.79
N GLY A 106 -11.49 0.96 -9.12
CA GLY A 106 -10.46 -0.06 -9.21
C GLY A 106 -9.52 0.12 -10.39
N ILE A 107 -9.49 1.31 -11.01
CA ILE A 107 -8.60 1.62 -12.13
C ILE A 107 -7.25 2.09 -11.58
N ILE A 108 -6.16 1.56 -12.13
CA ILE A 108 -4.80 2.02 -11.81
C ILE A 108 -4.61 3.43 -12.36
N ILE A 109 -4.29 4.37 -11.46
CA ILE A 109 -4.09 5.79 -11.79
C ILE A 109 -2.65 6.26 -11.56
N ALA A 110 -1.84 5.51 -10.81
CA ALA A 110 -0.41 5.74 -10.64
C ALA A 110 0.33 4.48 -10.19
N ARG A 111 1.66 4.48 -10.33
CA ARG A 111 2.58 3.44 -9.86
C ARG A 111 3.82 4.07 -9.25
N ASP A 112 4.45 3.34 -8.34
CA ASP A 112 5.76 3.64 -7.76
C ASP A 112 5.89 5.05 -7.15
N LEU A 113 4.80 5.54 -6.52
CA LEU A 113 4.79 6.81 -5.81
C LEU A 113 5.57 6.69 -4.49
N LYS A 114 6.64 7.47 -4.31
CA LYS A 114 7.52 7.40 -3.14
C LYS A 114 7.79 8.78 -2.57
N GLY A 115 8.06 8.87 -1.27
CA GLY A 115 8.37 10.14 -0.61
C GLY A 115 7.35 11.23 -0.94
N GLN A 116 7.84 12.39 -1.37
CA GLN A 116 6.98 13.55 -1.68
C GLN A 116 6.03 13.32 -2.86
N ASP A 117 6.38 12.46 -3.83
CA ASP A 117 5.55 12.25 -5.02
C ASP A 117 4.18 11.65 -4.65
N LEU A 118 4.15 10.79 -3.63
CA LEU A 118 2.89 10.26 -3.07
C LEU A 118 2.00 11.39 -2.56
N HIS A 119 2.56 12.29 -1.75
CA HIS A 119 1.80 13.39 -1.17
C HIS A 119 1.36 14.39 -2.23
N GLN A 120 2.22 14.74 -3.17
CA GLN A 120 1.89 15.65 -4.26
C GLN A 120 0.78 15.09 -5.15
N PHE A 121 0.84 13.80 -5.48
CA PHE A 121 -0.22 13.15 -6.25
C PHE A 121 -1.56 13.18 -5.51
N LEU A 122 -1.58 12.81 -4.24
CA LEU A 122 -2.79 12.82 -3.42
C LEU A 122 -3.36 14.24 -3.27
N GLU A 123 -2.53 15.25 -3.01
CA GLU A 123 -2.96 16.65 -2.94
C GLU A 123 -3.62 17.13 -4.25
N ARG A 124 -3.00 16.86 -5.41
CA ARG A 124 -3.55 17.26 -6.72
C ARG A 124 -4.84 16.51 -7.10
N SER A 125 -5.06 15.36 -6.47
CA SER A 125 -6.21 14.48 -6.70
C SER A 125 -7.42 14.83 -5.81
N LYS A 126 -7.26 15.72 -4.83
CA LYS A 126 -8.36 16.18 -3.97
C LYS A 126 -9.49 16.81 -4.81
N LYS A 127 -10.71 16.66 -4.31
CA LYS A 127 -11.88 17.34 -4.86
C LYS A 127 -12.02 18.73 -4.27
#